data_AF-A0A7J8X9F3-F1
#
_entry.id   AF-A0A7J8X9F3-F1
#
_cell.length_a   1.000
_cell.length_b   1.000
_cell.length_c   1.000
_cell.angle_alpha   90.00
_cell.angle_beta   90.00
_cell.angle_gamma   90.00
#
_symmetry.space_group_name_H-M   'P 1'
#
loop_
_entity.id
_entity.type
_entity.pdbx_description
1 polymer ?
#
loop_
_entity_poly.entity_id
_entity_poly.type
_entity_poly.pdbx_seq_one_letter_code
_entity_poly.pdbx_strand_id
1 'polypeptide(L)'
;MFRYTNRTILGVAETSPGFYMWNLNNVTNVDAFNQAVSSLMDNLTNIASTGTSLGKFATGSARIPFLTIYALVQCTPDLEDMVCQSCMSQAIGEIPNYCDRKQGCRVYRPSCNFRFEIERFYNLTAADTAATPSSPPPSIASPPSSPTTTENDSNSSGTTIIISISAAAFALLLLSICIFVILRLRKPKLKPQKHEATEAVDEISTVESLQYDFNTIRAATDHFSDGNKLGQGGFGAVYK
;
A
#
# COMPACT_ATOMS: atom_id res chain seq x y z
N MET A 1 -2.13 6.44 -10.60
CA MET A 1 -2.36 7.85 -10.21
C MET A 1 -3.24 8.47 -11.29
N PHE A 2 -4.35 9.13 -10.91
CA PHE A 2 -5.16 9.92 -11.85
C PHE A 2 -4.96 11.40 -11.51
N ARG A 3 -4.64 12.24 -12.50
CA ARG A 3 -4.44 13.68 -12.33
C ARG A 3 -5.02 14.45 -13.52
N TYR A 4 -5.60 15.61 -13.25
CA TYR A 4 -6.09 16.55 -14.26
C TYR A 4 -5.71 17.97 -13.84
N THR A 5 -5.54 18.86 -14.81
CA THR A 5 -5.19 20.26 -14.59
C THR A 5 -5.55 21.09 -15.83
N ASN A 6 -5.49 22.42 -15.71
CA ASN A 6 -5.75 23.37 -16.80
C ASN A 6 -4.51 23.68 -17.66
N ARG A 7 -3.36 23.02 -17.39
CA ARG A 7 -2.11 23.15 -18.15
C ARG A 7 -1.65 21.81 -18.73
N THR A 8 -0.68 21.84 -19.64
CA THR A 8 -0.04 20.62 -20.14
C THR A 8 0.82 19.97 -19.05
N ILE A 9 0.65 18.66 -18.84
CA ILE A 9 1.40 17.86 -17.85
C ILE A 9 2.12 16.65 -18.44
N LEU A 10 1.91 16.39 -19.73
CA LEU A 10 2.54 15.26 -20.42
C LEU A 10 4.04 15.54 -20.59
N GLY A 11 4.88 14.60 -20.17
CA GLY A 11 6.33 14.71 -20.22
C GLY A 11 6.94 15.63 -19.16
N VAL A 12 6.12 16.22 -18.29
CA VAL A 12 6.59 17.13 -17.23
C VAL A 12 6.55 16.40 -15.88
N ALA A 13 7.72 16.30 -15.24
CA ALA A 13 7.82 15.77 -13.90
C ALA A 13 7.20 16.74 -12.89
N GLU A 14 6.28 16.24 -12.08
CA GLU A 14 5.71 16.93 -10.93
C GLU A 14 5.97 16.12 -9.67
N THR A 15 6.58 16.77 -8.67
CA THR A 15 6.98 16.17 -7.40
C THR A 15 6.08 16.56 -6.23
N SER A 16 5.13 17.48 -6.44
CA SER A 16 4.25 18.03 -5.42
C SER A 16 2.78 18.04 -5.89
N PRO A 17 1.80 17.75 -5.01
CA PRO A 17 1.98 17.41 -3.59
C PRO A 17 2.56 16.00 -3.38
N GLY A 18 3.37 15.85 -2.34
CA GLY A 18 3.90 14.57 -1.90
C GLY A 18 3.03 13.96 -0.79
N PHE A 19 2.85 12.63 -0.83
CA PHE A 19 2.19 11.89 0.23
C PHE A 19 3.11 10.75 0.72
N TYR A 20 3.26 10.65 2.03
CA TYR A 20 4.28 9.82 2.69
C TYR A 20 3.60 8.89 3.70
N MET A 21 3.97 7.62 3.71
CA MET A 21 3.52 6.64 4.70
C MET A 21 4.70 5.79 5.13
N TRP A 22 4.71 5.37 6.39
CA TRP A 22 5.76 4.53 6.92
C TRP A 22 5.21 3.46 7.86
N ASN A 23 5.95 2.36 7.97
CA ASN A 23 5.68 1.34 8.96
C ASN A 23 6.00 1.90 10.36
N LEU A 24 5.20 1.55 11.37
CA LEU A 24 5.43 2.02 12.75
C LEU A 24 6.63 1.32 13.39
N ASN A 25 6.91 0.09 12.99
CA ASN A 25 8.02 -0.72 13.48
C ASN A 25 9.35 -0.30 12.84
N ASN A 26 10.40 -0.38 13.66
CA ASN A 26 11.76 -0.11 13.23
C ASN A 26 12.48 -1.40 12.82
N VAL A 27 13.49 -1.24 11.98
CA VAL A 27 14.46 -2.30 11.68
C VAL A 27 15.52 -2.37 12.78
N THR A 28 16.08 -3.57 12.99
CA THR A 28 17.13 -3.79 14.00
C THR A 28 18.52 -3.45 13.46
N ASN A 29 18.86 -3.92 12.27
CA ASN A 29 20.13 -3.62 11.60
C ASN A 29 19.92 -2.50 10.58
N VAL A 30 20.08 -1.25 11.02
CA VAL A 30 19.77 -0.05 10.23
C VAL A 30 20.70 0.08 9.02
N ASP A 31 22.01 -0.10 9.20
CA ASP A 31 22.98 0.14 8.13
C ASP A 31 22.84 -0.86 6.99
N ALA A 32 22.77 -2.16 7.32
CA ALA A 32 22.59 -3.20 6.31
C ALA A 32 21.24 -3.07 5.58
N PHE A 33 20.18 -2.68 6.30
CA PHE A 33 18.87 -2.46 5.72
C PHE A 33 18.88 -1.26 4.77
N ASN A 34 19.39 -0.12 5.21
CA ASN A 34 19.45 1.10 4.40
C ASN A 34 20.30 0.90 3.14
N GLN A 35 21.43 0.21 3.25
CA GLN A 35 22.26 -0.12 2.09
C GLN A 35 21.52 -1.00 1.09
N ALA A 36 20.82 -2.04 1.58
CA ALA A 36 20.04 -2.94 0.73
C ALA A 36 18.85 -2.22 0.07
N VAL A 37 18.13 -1.34 0.79
CA VAL A 37 17.05 -0.51 0.23
C VAL A 37 17.58 0.41 -0.85
N SER A 38 18.68 1.14 -0.60
CA SER A 38 19.26 2.06 -1.59
C SER A 38 19.65 1.31 -2.86
N SER A 39 20.44 0.24 -2.74
CA SER A 39 20.88 -0.54 -3.89
C SER A 39 19.72 -1.17 -4.67
N LEU A 40 18.68 -1.65 -3.96
CA LEU A 40 17.49 -2.20 -4.59
C LEU A 40 16.71 -1.12 -5.34
N MET A 41 16.47 0.03 -4.72
CA MET A 41 15.74 1.13 -5.34
C MET A 41 16.47 1.71 -6.55
N ASP A 42 17.81 1.85 -6.49
CA ASP A 42 18.61 2.32 -7.62
C ASP A 42 18.52 1.36 -8.81
N ASN A 43 18.62 0.05 -8.54
CA ASN A 43 18.47 -0.98 -9.57
C ASN A 43 17.08 -0.93 -10.22
N LEU A 44 16.02 -0.92 -9.39
CA LEU A 44 14.64 -0.85 -9.88
C LEU A 44 14.35 0.44 -10.63
N THR A 45 14.95 1.56 -10.21
CA THR A 45 14.82 2.86 -10.88
C THR A 45 15.40 2.80 -12.29
N ASN A 46 16.58 2.20 -12.46
CA ASN A 46 17.18 2.02 -13.77
C ASN A 46 16.28 1.18 -14.70
N ILE A 47 15.69 0.09 -14.20
CA ILE A 47 14.77 -0.76 -14.96
C ILE A 47 13.48 -0.02 -15.30
N ALA A 48 12.84 0.63 -14.34
CA ALA A 48 11.58 1.32 -14.56
C ALA A 48 11.73 2.53 -15.50
N SER A 49 12.89 3.22 -15.44
CA SER A 49 13.14 4.42 -16.24
C SER A 49 13.16 4.16 -17.74
N THR A 50 13.57 2.97 -18.17
CA THR A 50 13.64 2.56 -19.58
C THR A 50 12.38 1.82 -20.05
N GLY A 51 11.33 1.78 -19.22
CA GLY A 51 10.05 1.17 -19.57
C GLY A 51 9.36 1.85 -20.75
N THR A 52 8.38 1.18 -21.35
CA THR A 52 7.66 1.69 -22.52
C THR A 52 6.36 2.40 -22.12
N SER A 53 5.57 2.83 -23.10
CA SER A 53 4.23 3.40 -22.88
C SER A 53 3.25 2.45 -22.18
N LEU A 54 3.54 1.14 -22.15
CA LEU A 54 2.78 0.15 -21.38
C LEU A 54 2.98 0.29 -19.87
N GLY A 55 4.04 0.97 -19.44
CA GLY A 55 4.31 1.25 -18.03
C GLY A 55 5.80 1.40 -17.73
N LYS A 56 6.13 2.41 -16.95
CA LYS A 56 7.47 2.60 -16.35
C LYS A 56 7.44 2.15 -14.90
N PHE A 57 7.55 0.85 -14.65
CA PHE A 57 7.55 0.28 -13.30
C PHE A 57 8.50 -0.91 -13.19
N ALA A 58 8.97 -1.18 -11.97
CA ALA A 58 9.75 -2.36 -11.66
C ALA A 58 9.48 -2.83 -10.23
N THR A 59 9.56 -4.13 -10.02
CA THR A 59 9.49 -4.78 -8.71
C THR A 59 10.70 -5.66 -8.50
N GLY A 60 11.11 -5.82 -7.24
CA GLY A 60 12.21 -6.72 -6.91
C GLY A 60 12.38 -6.88 -5.41
N SER A 61 13.34 -7.72 -5.05
CA SER A 61 13.65 -7.99 -3.65
C SER A 61 15.14 -8.07 -3.39
N ALA A 62 15.52 -7.78 -2.15
CA ALA A 62 16.87 -7.92 -1.64
C ALA A 62 16.84 -8.69 -0.33
N ARG A 63 17.79 -9.61 -0.15
CA ARG A 63 17.90 -10.41 1.07
C ARG A 63 19.06 -9.91 1.93
N ILE A 64 18.77 -9.64 3.19
CA ILE A 64 19.77 -9.43 4.24
C ILE A 64 19.64 -10.58 5.26
N PRO A 65 20.57 -10.74 6.22
CA PRO A 65 20.42 -11.77 7.24
C PRO A 65 19.05 -11.68 7.94
N PHE A 66 18.31 -12.79 7.93
CA PHE A 66 17.00 -12.95 8.58
C PHE A 66 15.84 -12.09 8.05
N LEU A 67 16.01 -11.36 6.94
CA LEU A 67 14.98 -10.49 6.40
C LEU A 67 15.04 -10.40 4.86
N THR A 68 13.89 -10.34 4.22
CA THR A 68 13.78 -10.00 2.79
C THR A 68 13.06 -8.68 2.66
N ILE A 69 13.59 -7.79 1.84
CA ILE A 69 13.01 -6.49 1.50
C ILE A 69 12.36 -6.64 0.14
N TYR A 70 11.11 -6.20 0.02
CA TYR A 70 10.37 -6.15 -1.24
C TYR A 70 10.17 -4.70 -1.63
N ALA A 71 10.39 -4.36 -2.89
CA ALA A 71 10.28 -3.00 -3.38
C ALA A 71 9.56 -2.93 -4.73
N LEU A 72 8.90 -1.80 -4.94
CA LEU A 72 8.30 -1.38 -6.19
C LEU A 72 8.68 0.08 -6.42
N VAL A 73 9.03 0.41 -7.66
CA VAL A 73 9.16 1.78 -8.14
C VAL A 73 8.30 1.96 -9.38
N GLN A 74 7.75 3.16 -9.57
CA GLN A 74 6.93 3.47 -10.73
C GLN A 74 7.04 4.96 -11.09
N CYS A 75 7.19 5.24 -12.38
CA CYS A 75 7.05 6.55 -12.99
C CYS A 75 5.79 6.60 -13.88
N THR A 76 5.31 7.80 -14.19
CA THR A 76 4.27 7.94 -15.21
C THR A 76 4.87 7.65 -16.60
N PRO A 77 4.14 6.96 -17.51
CA PRO A 77 4.72 6.47 -18.77
C PRO A 77 5.10 7.57 -19.76
N ASP A 78 4.61 8.79 -19.56
CA ASP A 78 4.86 9.96 -20.39
C ASP A 78 6.24 10.61 -20.15
N LEU A 79 6.97 10.21 -19.11
CA LEU A 79 8.27 10.78 -18.80
C LEU A 79 9.41 10.14 -19.59
N GLU A 80 10.34 10.97 -20.04
CA GLU A 80 11.65 10.52 -20.52
C GLU A 80 12.47 9.84 -19.41
N ASP A 81 13.42 9.01 -19.81
CA ASP A 81 14.18 8.13 -18.91
C ASP A 81 14.91 8.92 -17.81
N MET A 82 15.66 9.97 -18.20
CA MET A 82 16.39 10.83 -17.26
C MET A 82 15.46 11.59 -16.31
N VAL A 83 14.28 12.00 -16.81
CA VAL A 83 13.28 12.71 -16.03
C VAL A 83 12.65 11.78 -14.98
N CYS A 84 12.38 10.53 -15.34
CA CYS A 84 11.94 9.49 -14.40
C CYS A 84 12.99 9.22 -13.32
N GLN A 85 14.27 9.04 -13.71
CA GLN A 85 15.37 8.83 -12.77
C GLN A 85 15.51 9.98 -11.78
N SER A 86 15.47 11.23 -12.27
CA SER A 86 15.51 12.42 -11.41
C SER A 86 14.33 12.47 -10.44
N CYS A 87 13.10 12.21 -10.91
CA CYS A 87 11.92 12.19 -10.03
C CYS A 87 12.08 11.14 -8.93
N MET A 88 12.52 9.93 -9.29
CA MET A 88 12.68 8.82 -8.36
C MET A 88 13.80 9.08 -7.36
N SER A 89 14.95 9.60 -7.80
CA SER A 89 16.06 9.98 -6.92
C SER A 89 15.63 11.01 -5.87
N GLN A 90 14.87 12.04 -6.29
CA GLN A 90 14.32 13.02 -5.35
C GLN A 90 13.30 12.40 -4.39
N ALA A 91 12.53 11.38 -4.80
CA ALA A 91 11.61 10.67 -3.91
C ALA A 91 12.39 9.81 -2.89
N ILE A 92 13.37 9.05 -3.34
CA ILE A 92 14.25 8.23 -2.49
C ILE A 92 14.99 9.10 -1.46
N GLY A 93 15.40 10.30 -1.86
CA GLY A 93 16.00 11.30 -0.97
C GLY A 93 15.13 11.75 0.21
N GLU A 94 13.84 11.41 0.22
CA GLU A 94 12.91 11.72 1.32
C GLU A 94 12.92 10.65 2.42
N ILE A 95 13.50 9.48 2.17
CA ILE A 95 13.55 8.37 3.13
C ILE A 95 14.14 8.83 4.48
N PRO A 96 15.26 9.58 4.55
CA PRO A 96 15.81 10.03 5.83
C PRO A 96 14.86 10.94 6.63
N ASN A 97 13.96 11.66 5.96
CA ASN A 97 13.07 12.63 6.60
C ASN A 97 11.79 11.97 7.14
N TYR A 98 11.23 11.00 6.41
CA TYR A 98 9.90 10.44 6.71
C TYR A 98 9.91 8.97 7.10
N CYS A 99 10.96 8.23 6.75
CA CYS A 99 11.01 6.77 6.86
C CYS A 99 12.28 6.27 7.54
N ASP A 100 12.98 7.12 8.31
CA ASP A 100 14.20 6.73 9.00
C ASP A 100 13.98 5.47 9.85
N ARG A 101 14.82 4.46 9.63
CA ARG A 101 14.81 3.15 10.31
C ARG A 101 13.51 2.34 10.17
N LYS A 102 12.56 2.73 9.31
CA LYS A 102 11.26 2.05 9.23
C LYS A 102 11.34 0.78 8.40
N GLN A 103 10.60 -0.26 8.82
CA GLN A 103 10.51 -1.53 8.08
C GLN A 103 9.82 -1.38 6.71
N GLY A 104 9.10 -0.28 6.51
CA GLY A 104 8.40 0.00 5.27
C GLY A 104 8.21 1.49 5.07
N CYS A 105 8.19 1.90 3.81
CA CYS A 105 8.03 3.29 3.40
C CYS A 105 7.27 3.34 2.07
N ARG A 106 6.43 4.36 1.93
CA ARG A 106 5.76 4.71 0.69
C ARG A 106 5.90 6.20 0.47
N VAL A 107 6.35 6.56 -0.72
CA VAL A 107 6.40 7.95 -1.16
C VAL A 107 5.64 8.03 -2.47
N TYR A 108 4.58 8.82 -2.47
CA TYR A 108 3.75 9.10 -3.63
C TYR A 108 3.95 10.54 -4.06
N ARG A 109 4.43 10.72 -5.29
CA ARG A 109 4.44 12.00 -6.00
C ARG A 109 3.62 11.86 -7.28
N PRO A 110 3.16 12.96 -7.88
CA PRO A 110 2.32 12.89 -9.08
C PRO A 110 2.96 12.13 -10.24
N SER A 111 4.27 12.29 -10.44
CA SER A 111 5.01 11.68 -11.56
C SER A 111 5.79 10.42 -11.20
N CYS A 112 6.04 10.14 -9.92
CA CYS A 112 6.77 8.95 -9.50
C CYS A 112 6.38 8.51 -8.10
N ASN A 113 6.44 7.22 -7.83
CA ASN A 113 6.22 6.68 -6.50
C ASN A 113 7.08 5.43 -6.26
N PHE A 114 7.37 5.16 -5.00
CA PHE A 114 7.94 3.89 -4.59
C PHE A 114 7.27 3.37 -3.32
N ARG A 115 7.43 2.07 -3.12
CA ARG A 115 7.08 1.39 -1.89
C ARG A 115 8.14 0.33 -1.58
N PHE A 116 8.61 0.28 -0.35
CA PHE A 116 9.26 -0.91 0.18
C PHE A 116 8.57 -1.39 1.45
N GLU A 117 8.59 -2.69 1.67
CA GLU A 117 8.08 -3.37 2.86
C GLU A 117 8.90 -4.66 3.08
N ILE A 118 8.84 -5.23 4.29
CA ILE A 118 9.42 -6.54 4.60
C ILE A 118 8.48 -7.72 4.30
N GLU A 119 7.22 -7.42 3.98
CA GLU A 119 6.25 -8.37 3.48
C GLU A 119 5.97 -8.10 2.01
N ARG A 120 5.93 -9.16 1.20
CA ARG A 120 5.65 -9.02 -0.23
C ARG A 120 4.23 -8.46 -0.42
N PHE A 121 4.11 -7.42 -1.23
CA PHE A 121 2.85 -6.72 -1.50
C PHE A 121 2.43 -6.71 -2.98
N TYR A 122 3.16 -7.46 -3.81
CA TYR A 122 2.90 -7.61 -5.24
C TYR A 122 2.95 -9.10 -5.61
N ASN A 123 2.32 -9.48 -6.73
CA ASN A 123 2.31 -10.87 -7.20
C ASN A 123 3.68 -11.29 -7.72
N LEU A 124 4.00 -12.58 -7.64
CA LEU A 124 5.27 -13.11 -8.17
C LEU A 124 5.45 -12.72 -9.64
N THR A 125 6.59 -12.11 -9.93
CA THR A 125 7.05 -11.77 -11.27
C THR A 125 8.21 -12.67 -11.68
N ALA A 126 8.50 -12.75 -12.97
CA ALA A 126 9.65 -13.52 -13.48
C ALA A 126 10.99 -13.05 -12.86
N ALA A 127 11.10 -11.77 -12.50
CA ALA A 127 12.25 -11.20 -11.80
C ALA A 127 12.44 -11.80 -10.39
N ASP A 128 11.35 -12.17 -9.69
CA ASP A 128 11.43 -12.80 -8.37
C ASP A 128 11.88 -14.27 -8.46
N THR A 129 11.50 -14.97 -9.54
CA THR A 129 11.86 -16.38 -9.74
C THR A 129 13.36 -16.57 -9.99
N ALA A 130 13.99 -15.63 -10.70
CA ALA A 130 15.42 -15.64 -10.98
C ALA A 130 16.31 -15.46 -9.74
N ALA A 131 15.78 -14.90 -8.65
CA ALA A 131 16.49 -14.74 -7.38
C ALA A 131 16.39 -15.96 -6.45
N THR A 132 15.69 -17.03 -6.87
CA THR A 132 15.66 -18.29 -6.13
C THR A 132 16.93 -19.08 -6.45
N PRO A 133 17.76 -19.47 -5.47
CA PRO A 133 18.86 -20.38 -5.73
C PRO A 133 18.26 -21.66 -6.27
N SER A 134 18.58 -22.02 -7.52
CA SER A 134 18.28 -23.33 -8.06
C SER A 134 18.92 -24.36 -7.13
N SER A 135 18.10 -25.10 -6.39
CA SER A 135 18.54 -26.28 -5.65
C SER A 135 19.35 -27.19 -6.59
N PRO A 136 20.52 -27.70 -6.17
CA PRO A 136 21.34 -28.53 -7.04
C PRO A 136 20.56 -29.80 -7.44
N PRO A 137 20.74 -30.29 -8.68
CA PRO A 137 20.02 -31.47 -9.17
C PRO A 137 20.39 -32.71 -8.32
N PRO A 138 19.43 -33.65 -8.11
CA PRO A 138 19.71 -34.87 -7.36
C PRO A 138 20.73 -35.72 -8.15
N SER A 139 21.89 -35.95 -7.54
CA SER A 139 22.90 -36.86 -8.08
C SER A 139 22.35 -38.29 -8.06
N ILE A 140 22.21 -38.89 -9.24
CA ILE A 140 21.90 -40.31 -9.43
C ILE A 140 23.05 -41.13 -8.82
N ALA A 141 22.75 -41.92 -7.79
CA ALA A 141 23.65 -42.91 -7.23
C ALA A 141 23.31 -44.31 -7.79
N SER A 142 24.34 -45.07 -8.15
CA SER A 142 24.26 -46.49 -8.52
C SER A 142 24.31 -47.40 -7.27
N PRO A 143 23.58 -48.53 -7.22
CA PRO A 143 23.59 -49.49 -6.09
C PRO A 143 24.37 -50.80 -6.41
N PRO A 144 24.51 -51.79 -5.48
CA PRO A 144 24.60 -51.73 -4.02
C PRO A 144 25.73 -52.61 -3.42
N SER A 145 25.97 -52.49 -2.11
CA SER A 145 26.47 -53.59 -1.27
C SER A 145 25.90 -53.45 0.14
N SER A 146 25.05 -54.41 0.52
CA SER A 146 24.47 -54.64 1.87
C SER A 146 25.50 -55.40 2.76
N PRO A 147 25.30 -55.62 4.09
CA PRO A 147 24.02 -55.54 4.82
C PRO A 147 24.03 -54.98 6.27
N THR A 148 22.79 -54.86 6.77
CA THR A 148 22.34 -55.00 8.18
C THR A 148 22.41 -53.76 9.07
N THR A 149 21.25 -53.14 9.39
CA THR A 149 20.46 -53.42 10.61
C THR A 149 19.22 -52.52 10.70
N THR A 150 18.07 -53.19 10.90
CA THR A 150 16.89 -52.82 11.71
C THR A 150 16.09 -51.54 11.40
N GLU A 151 14.82 -51.79 11.11
CA GLU A 151 13.68 -50.87 11.04
C GLU A 151 13.28 -50.23 12.38
N ASN A 152 12.37 -49.26 12.27
CA ASN A 152 11.45 -48.68 13.27
C ASN A 152 12.05 -47.54 14.13
N ASP A 153 11.45 -46.37 14.31
CA ASP A 153 10.09 -45.89 14.02
C ASP A 153 10.11 -44.37 13.88
N SER A 154 9.20 -43.86 13.06
CA SER A 154 8.81 -42.47 13.00
C SER A 154 8.24 -41.99 14.33
N ASN A 155 8.62 -40.78 14.77
CA ASN A 155 7.74 -39.91 15.54
C ASN A 155 8.20 -38.44 15.44
N SER A 156 7.55 -37.70 14.55
CA SER A 156 7.54 -36.24 14.60
C SER A 156 6.57 -35.81 15.68
N SER A 157 7.09 -35.31 16.80
CA SER A 157 6.31 -34.68 17.85
C SER A 157 5.74 -33.35 17.33
N GLY A 158 4.56 -33.40 16.72
CA GLY A 158 3.74 -32.23 16.50
C GLY A 158 3.30 -31.67 17.86
N THR A 159 3.89 -30.54 18.26
CA THR A 159 3.47 -29.77 19.42
C THR A 159 2.07 -29.21 19.17
N THR A 160 1.04 -29.89 19.65
CA THR A 160 -0.33 -29.34 19.69
C THR A 160 -0.42 -28.35 20.85
N ILE A 161 -0.23 -27.06 20.56
CA ILE A 161 -0.55 -25.99 21.52
C ILE A 161 -2.06 -25.77 21.47
N ILE A 162 -2.79 -26.35 22.43
CA ILE A 162 -4.21 -26.04 22.64
C ILE A 162 -4.26 -24.76 23.47
N ILE A 163 -4.51 -23.62 22.82
CA ILE A 163 -4.82 -22.36 23.53
C ILE A 163 -6.26 -22.49 24.04
N SER A 164 -6.42 -22.94 25.28
CA SER A 164 -7.68 -22.85 25.99
C SER A 164 -7.94 -21.39 26.36
N ILE A 165 -8.54 -20.64 25.43
CA ILE A 165 -9.13 -19.35 25.78
C ILE A 165 -10.24 -19.67 26.77
N SER A 166 -10.03 -19.30 28.04
CA SER A 166 -11.07 -19.43 29.05
C SER A 166 -12.31 -18.70 28.54
N ALA A 167 -13.42 -19.42 28.40
CA ALA A 167 -14.66 -18.86 27.87
C ALA A 167 -15.08 -17.58 28.64
N ALA A 168 -14.69 -17.51 29.92
CA ALA A 168 -14.80 -16.32 30.76
C ALA A 168 -14.01 -15.11 30.22
N ALA A 169 -12.74 -15.26 29.80
CA ALA A 169 -11.94 -14.16 29.28
C ALA A 169 -12.47 -13.65 27.93
N PHE A 170 -12.92 -14.56 27.05
CA PHE A 170 -13.51 -14.17 25.77
C PHE A 170 -14.85 -13.44 25.96
N ALA A 171 -15.70 -13.92 26.88
CA ALA A 171 -16.95 -13.26 27.23
C ALA A 171 -16.71 -11.85 27.83
N LEU A 172 -15.70 -11.70 28.70
CA LEU A 172 -15.32 -10.40 29.26
C LEU A 172 -14.79 -9.44 28.19
N LEU A 173 -13.99 -9.94 27.24
CA LEU A 173 -13.49 -9.13 26.12
C LEU A 173 -14.65 -8.63 25.24
N LEU A 174 -15.59 -9.51 24.87
CA LEU A 174 -16.77 -9.13 24.09
C LEU A 174 -17.65 -8.12 24.83
N LEU A 175 -17.90 -8.32 26.13
CA LEU A 175 -18.64 -7.37 26.96
C LEU A 175 -17.95 -5.99 27.00
N SER A 176 -16.63 -5.95 27.14
CA SER A 176 -15.87 -4.69 27.16
C SER A 176 -15.97 -3.93 25.83
N ILE A 177 -15.91 -4.65 24.69
CA ILE A 177 -16.06 -4.07 23.35
C ILE A 177 -17.48 -3.54 23.16
N CYS A 178 -18.50 -4.32 23.54
CA CYS A 178 -19.90 -3.89 23.48
C CYS A 178 -20.14 -2.63 24.31
N ILE A 179 -19.64 -2.56 25.54
CA ILE A 179 -19.74 -1.36 26.40
C ILE A 179 -19.03 -0.18 25.74
N PHE A 180 -17.81 -0.36 25.23
CA PHE A 180 -17.07 0.71 24.56
C PHE A 180 -17.82 1.25 23.33
N VAL A 181 -18.39 0.38 22.50
CA VAL A 181 -19.20 0.78 21.33
C VAL A 181 -20.45 1.53 21.78
N ILE A 182 -21.17 1.05 22.80
CA ILE A 182 -22.36 1.74 23.32
C ILE A 182 -22.00 3.12 23.89
N LEU A 183 -20.87 3.26 24.59
CA LEU A 183 -20.38 4.54 25.11
C LEU A 183 -19.95 5.50 23.99
N ARG A 184 -19.38 4.99 22.90
CA ARG A 184 -19.01 5.79 21.71
C ARG A 184 -20.24 6.23 20.91
N LEU A 185 -21.28 5.40 20.86
CA LEU A 185 -22.57 5.73 20.22
C LEU A 185 -23.41 6.68 21.08
N ARG A 186 -23.27 6.63 22.40
CA ARG A 186 -23.78 7.64 23.33
C ARG A 186 -22.84 8.85 23.37
N LYS A 187 -22.71 9.56 22.25
CA LYS A 187 -22.16 10.93 22.29
C LYS A 187 -23.03 11.75 23.26
N PRO A 188 -22.45 12.47 24.25
CA PRO A 188 -23.23 13.43 25.02
C PRO A 188 -23.69 14.52 24.07
N LYS A 189 -25.01 14.76 24.01
CA LYS A 189 -25.57 15.93 23.33
C LYS A 189 -25.04 17.17 24.07
N LEU A 190 -24.02 17.81 23.51
CA LEU A 190 -23.55 19.12 23.95
C LEU A 190 -24.70 20.10 23.73
N LYS A 191 -25.18 20.74 24.81
CA LYS A 191 -26.19 21.80 24.71
C LYS A 191 -25.60 22.99 23.92
N PRO A 192 -26.35 23.60 22.99
CA PRO A 192 -25.85 24.76 22.26
C PRO A 192 -25.84 25.99 23.17
N GLN A 193 -24.66 26.56 23.37
CA GLN A 193 -24.46 27.85 24.01
C GLN A 193 -24.72 28.95 22.96
N LYS A 194 -25.75 29.77 23.18
CA LYS A 194 -25.92 31.03 22.46
C LYS A 194 -24.77 31.96 22.84
N HIS A 195 -24.05 32.50 21.88
CA HIS A 195 -23.35 33.76 22.06
C HIS A 195 -23.47 34.63 20.80
N GLU A 196 -23.85 35.87 21.06
CA GLU A 196 -24.10 36.98 20.15
C GLU A 196 -22.89 37.37 19.31
N ALA A 197 -23.23 38.05 18.22
CA ALA A 197 -22.40 38.49 17.12
C ALA A 197 -21.31 39.50 17.49
N THR A 198 -20.16 39.42 16.80
CA THR A 198 -19.50 40.62 16.26
C THR A 198 -18.73 40.23 14.99
N GLU A 199 -18.77 41.15 14.03
CA GLU A 199 -18.42 41.04 12.62
C GLU A 199 -16.93 40.78 12.32
N ALA A 200 -16.65 39.97 11.29
CA ALA A 200 -15.82 40.31 10.11
C ALA A 200 -15.33 39.03 9.38
N VAL A 201 -15.90 38.80 8.20
CA VAL A 201 -15.36 38.13 6.99
C VAL A 201 -14.40 36.95 7.20
N ASP A 202 -14.93 35.73 7.05
CA ASP A 202 -14.26 34.66 6.31
C ASP A 202 -15.34 33.71 5.76
N GLU A 203 -15.72 33.94 4.51
CA GLU A 203 -16.69 33.10 3.78
C GLU A 203 -15.95 31.88 3.23
N ILE A 204 -16.57 30.70 3.36
CA ILE A 204 -16.05 29.34 3.10
C ILE A 204 -15.44 28.67 4.33
N SER A 205 -16.28 28.38 5.33
CA SER A 205 -16.04 27.24 6.22
C SER A 205 -17.26 26.34 6.20
N THR A 206 -17.00 25.03 6.04
CA THR A 206 -17.93 23.90 6.00
C THR A 206 -18.82 23.80 4.76
N VAL A 207 -18.24 23.34 3.64
CA VAL A 207 -19.05 22.65 2.62
C VAL A 207 -19.59 21.40 3.32
N GLU A 208 -20.89 21.39 3.61
CA GLU A 208 -21.61 20.18 4.01
C GLU A 208 -21.25 19.06 3.05
N SER A 209 -20.98 17.86 3.58
CA SER A 209 -20.65 16.70 2.76
C SER A 209 -21.75 16.50 1.71
N LEU A 210 -21.44 16.76 0.42
CA LEU A 210 -22.35 16.59 -0.73
C LEU A 210 -22.63 15.12 -1.07
N GLN A 211 -22.51 14.22 -0.09
CA GLN A 211 -22.82 12.81 -0.26
C GLN A 211 -24.33 12.63 -0.15
N TYR A 212 -25.00 12.50 -1.29
CA TYR A 212 -26.41 12.15 -1.36
C TYR A 212 -26.58 10.63 -1.27
N ASP A 213 -27.56 10.18 -0.48
CA ASP A 213 -27.96 8.78 -0.46
C ASP A 213 -28.54 8.36 -1.82
N PHE A 214 -28.33 7.11 -2.22
CA PHE A 214 -28.81 6.60 -3.50
C PHE A 214 -30.33 6.74 -3.65
N ASN A 215 -31.10 6.56 -2.58
CA ASN A 215 -32.56 6.73 -2.66
C ASN A 215 -32.95 8.19 -2.89
N THR A 216 -32.15 9.13 -2.37
CA THR A 216 -32.36 10.57 -2.60
C THR A 216 -32.12 10.90 -4.07
N ILE A 217 -31.02 10.40 -4.64
CA ILE A 217 -30.72 10.57 -6.07
C ILE A 217 -31.81 9.91 -6.93
N ARG A 218 -32.20 8.68 -6.59
CA ARG A 218 -33.24 7.93 -7.31
C ARG A 218 -34.60 8.64 -7.30
N ALA A 219 -34.96 9.25 -6.17
CA ALA A 219 -36.19 10.03 -6.07
C ALA A 219 -36.10 11.33 -6.87
N ALA A 220 -34.97 12.04 -6.78
CA ALA A 220 -34.74 13.30 -7.49
C ALA A 220 -34.78 13.11 -9.01
N THR A 221 -34.18 12.03 -9.52
CA THR A 221 -34.16 11.73 -10.95
C THR A 221 -35.44 11.05 -11.46
N ASP A 222 -36.45 10.87 -10.60
CA ASP A 222 -37.65 10.08 -10.88
C ASP A 222 -37.31 8.71 -11.48
N HIS A 223 -36.55 7.92 -10.71
CA HIS A 223 -36.06 6.60 -11.12
C HIS A 223 -35.24 6.64 -12.42
N PHE A 224 -34.50 7.74 -12.64
CA PHE A 224 -33.69 7.96 -13.85
C PHE A 224 -34.54 7.97 -15.13
N SER A 225 -35.72 8.59 -15.08
CA SER A 225 -36.60 8.73 -16.23
C SER A 225 -35.99 9.63 -17.31
N ASP A 226 -36.28 9.34 -18.58
CA ASP A 226 -35.79 10.15 -19.70
C ASP A 226 -36.30 11.60 -19.66
N GLY A 227 -37.43 11.85 -18.99
CA GLY A 227 -37.97 13.20 -18.79
C GLY A 227 -37.07 14.10 -17.93
N ASN A 228 -36.24 13.49 -17.08
CA ASN A 228 -35.24 14.21 -16.26
C ASN A 228 -33.83 14.10 -16.84
N LYS A 229 -33.64 13.49 -18.02
CA LYS A 229 -32.32 13.36 -18.65
C LYS A 229 -31.90 14.69 -19.30
N LEU A 230 -30.79 15.23 -18.82
CA LEU A 230 -30.18 16.45 -19.34
C LEU A 230 -29.31 16.20 -20.58
N GLY A 231 -28.73 15.00 -20.70
CA GLY A 231 -27.89 14.64 -21.84
C GLY A 231 -27.17 13.31 -21.65
N GLN A 232 -26.43 12.88 -22.67
CA GLN A 232 -25.58 11.69 -22.62
C GLN A 232 -24.32 11.89 -23.46
N GLY A 233 -23.17 11.56 -22.88
CA GLY A 233 -21.87 11.63 -23.56
C GLY A 233 -21.05 10.35 -23.34
N GLY A 234 -19.76 10.39 -23.68
CA GLY A 234 -18.83 9.26 -23.54
C GLY A 234 -18.65 8.76 -22.09
N PHE A 235 -19.08 9.53 -21.10
CA PHE A 235 -19.02 9.20 -19.68
C PHE A 235 -20.38 8.83 -19.05
N GLY A 236 -21.43 8.68 -19.86
CA GLY A 236 -22.76 8.27 -19.40
C GLY A 236 -23.85 9.34 -19.52
N ALA A 237 -25.03 9.02 -19.00
CA ALA A 237 -26.19 9.91 -18.98
C ALA A 237 -26.18 10.81 -17.74
N VAL A 238 -26.65 12.04 -17.92
CA VAL A 238 -26.76 13.06 -16.86
C VAL A 238 -28.23 13.36 -16.65
N TYR A 239 -28.66 13.41 -15.39
CA TYR A 239 -30.04 13.67 -14.98
C TYR A 239 -30.12 14.97 -14.14
N LYS A 240 -31.26 15.64 -14.20
CA LYS A 240 -31.60 16.83 -13.40
C LYS A 240 -32.03 16.44 -11.99
#